data_AF-A0A7V9JCP4-F1
#
_entry.id   AF-A0A7V9JCP4-F1
#
_cell.length_a   1.000
_cell.length_b   1.000
_cell.length_c   1.000
_cell.angle_alpha   90.00
_cell.angle_beta   90.00
_cell.angle_gamma   90.00
#
_symmetry.space_group_name_H-M   'P 1'
#
loop_
_entity.id
_entity.type
_entity.pdbx_description
1 polymer ?
#
loop_
_entity_poly.entity_id
_entity_poly.type
_entity_poly.pdbx_seq_one_letter_code
_entity_poly.pdbx_strand_id
1 'polypeptide(L)'
;MFAKLPAYPVYLIMSGFGALFFSIFATVSSIYRIQDAGLNPFQLLLVGTVLEATCLLFEIPTGIVADTYSRRLSVIIGTVLIGAGFMLEGAFPVLFTILLAQVVWGIGATFTSGAEEAWIADEMGETGIGKVFMRAAQFGQFGALIGIVASVAIASINLSLALLVSGALFVALGIFLAFVMPETNFTR
;
A
#
# COMPACT_ATOMS: atom_id res chain seq x y z
N MET A 1 -0.20 24.47 12.40
CA MET A 1 -1.12 24.09 11.31
C MET A 1 -0.26 23.86 10.08
N PHE A 2 0.03 22.61 9.72
CA PHE A 2 0.81 22.32 8.52
C PHE A 2 -0.01 22.75 7.30
N ALA A 3 0.59 23.51 6.39
CA ALA A 3 -0.07 23.88 5.14
C ALA A 3 -0.25 22.61 4.29
N LYS A 4 -1.49 22.26 3.95
CA LYS A 4 -1.79 21.15 3.04
C LYS A 4 -1.13 21.42 1.68
N LEU A 5 -0.50 20.40 1.10
CA LEU A 5 0.05 20.52 -0.25
C LEU A 5 -1.08 20.43 -1.29
N PRO A 6 -0.87 20.94 -2.52
CA PRO A 6 -1.84 20.71 -3.60
C PRO A 6 -1.96 19.22 -3.92
N ALA A 7 -3.14 18.78 -4.39
CA ALA A 7 -3.44 17.37 -4.58
C ALA A 7 -2.51 16.66 -5.59
N TYR A 8 -2.14 17.34 -6.68
CA TYR A 8 -1.28 16.79 -7.73
C TYR A 8 0.08 16.25 -7.22
N PRO A 9 0.95 17.04 -6.54
CA PRO A 9 2.21 16.50 -6.03
C PRO A 9 2.00 15.44 -4.95
N VAL A 10 0.93 15.52 -4.15
CA VAL A 10 0.62 14.48 -3.15
C VAL A 10 0.35 13.15 -3.85
N TYR A 11 -0.45 13.16 -4.92
CA TYR A 11 -0.73 11.97 -5.71
C TYR A 11 0.54 11.38 -6.34
N LEU A 12 1.40 12.22 -6.93
CA LEU A 12 2.69 11.75 -7.48
C LEU A 12 3.63 11.15 -6.43
N ILE A 13 3.72 11.77 -5.25
CA ILE A 13 4.52 11.27 -4.12
C ILE A 13 3.97 9.92 -3.67
N MET A 14 2.65 9.81 -3.49
CA MET A 14 1.99 8.58 -3.08
C MET A 14 2.24 7.45 -4.07
N SER A 15 2.05 7.69 -5.37
CA SER A 15 2.30 6.67 -6.40
C SER A 15 3.79 6.28 -6.50
N GLY A 16 4.70 7.26 -6.45
CA GLY A 16 6.14 7.01 -6.57
C GLY A 16 6.70 6.25 -5.37
N PHE A 17 6.50 6.78 -4.15
CA PHE A 17 7.00 6.15 -2.93
C PHE A 17 6.24 4.88 -2.58
N GLY A 18 4.91 4.85 -2.77
CA GLY A 18 4.11 3.64 -2.59
C GLY A 18 4.60 2.50 -3.46
N ALA A 19 4.85 2.75 -4.76
CA ALA A 19 5.38 1.73 -5.67
C ALA A 19 6.81 1.29 -5.31
N LEU A 20 7.65 2.22 -4.83
CA LEU A 20 9.00 1.91 -4.35
C LEU A 20 8.95 0.95 -3.16
N PHE A 21 8.20 1.31 -2.12
CA PHE A 21 8.09 0.51 -0.91
C PHE A 21 7.43 -0.84 -1.21
N PHE A 22 6.39 -0.85 -2.05
CA PHE A 22 5.71 -2.07 -2.45
C PHE A 22 6.65 -3.01 -3.20
N SER A 23 7.49 -2.48 -4.08
CA SER A 23 8.45 -3.26 -4.85
C SER A 23 9.54 -3.88 -3.98
N ILE A 24 9.95 -3.21 -2.89
CA ILE A 24 10.85 -3.79 -1.88
C ILE A 24 10.20 -5.03 -1.26
N PHE A 25 8.94 -4.92 -0.83
CA PHE A 25 8.21 -6.03 -0.24
C PHE A 25 7.98 -7.15 -1.25
N ALA A 26 7.41 -6.84 -2.43
CA ALA A 26 6.99 -7.81 -3.42
C ALA A 26 8.15 -8.65 -3.97
N THR A 27 9.33 -8.06 -4.12
CA THR A 27 10.52 -8.76 -4.61
C THR A 27 11.05 -9.78 -3.59
N VAL A 28 10.90 -9.50 -2.29
CA VAL A 28 11.51 -10.29 -1.21
C VAL A 28 10.53 -11.26 -0.56
N SER A 29 9.23 -10.93 -0.51
CA SER A 29 8.22 -11.71 0.22
C SER A 29 8.12 -13.16 -0.26
N SER A 30 8.19 -13.40 -1.57
CA SER A 30 8.19 -14.76 -2.12
C SER A 30 9.39 -15.58 -1.67
N ILE A 31 10.57 -14.96 -1.62
CA ILE A 31 11.81 -15.62 -1.18
C ILE A 31 11.74 -15.88 0.32
N TYR A 32 11.29 -14.90 1.10
CA TYR A 32 11.08 -15.00 2.56
C TYR A 32 10.14 -16.16 2.93
N ARG A 33 8.99 -16.26 2.25
CA ARG A 33 8.00 -17.32 2.47
C ARG A 33 8.56 -18.72 2.23
N ILE A 34 9.49 -18.86 1.28
CA ILE A 34 10.09 -20.15 0.91
C ILE A 34 11.30 -20.47 1.79
N GLN A 35 12.25 -19.53 1.92
CA GLN A 35 13.53 -19.78 2.57
C GLN A 35 13.45 -19.71 4.10
N ASP A 36 12.83 -18.67 4.64
CA ASP A 36 12.78 -18.46 6.09
C ASP A 36 11.59 -19.19 6.71
N ALA A 37 10.40 -19.07 6.09
CA ALA A 37 9.18 -19.68 6.62
C ALA A 37 8.94 -21.13 6.16
N GLY A 38 9.72 -21.63 5.19
CA GLY A 38 9.64 -23.02 4.73
C GLY A 38 8.29 -23.42 4.13
N LEU A 39 7.53 -22.47 3.58
CA LEU A 39 6.17 -22.75 3.10
C LEU A 39 6.18 -23.67 1.89
N ASN A 40 5.30 -24.66 1.90
CA ASN A 40 5.08 -25.55 0.76
C ASN A 40 4.17 -24.88 -0.30
N PRO A 41 4.08 -25.43 -1.53
CA PRO A 41 3.28 -24.84 -2.60
C PRO A 41 1.79 -24.63 -2.25
N PHE A 42 1.21 -25.54 -1.46
CA PHE A 42 -0.19 -25.40 -1.03
C PHE A 42 -0.36 -24.22 -0.05
N GLN A 43 0.58 -24.04 0.87
CA GLN A 43 0.59 -22.90 1.79
C GLN A 43 0.81 -21.58 1.06
N LEU A 44 1.68 -21.54 0.04
CA LEU A 44 1.84 -20.35 -0.81
C LEU A 44 0.55 -19.97 -1.53
N LEU A 45 -0.20 -20.96 -2.06
CA LEU A 45 -1.50 -20.73 -2.66
C LEU A 45 -2.52 -20.20 -1.63
N LEU A 46 -2.50 -20.74 -0.41
CA LEU A 46 -3.35 -20.30 0.69
C LEU A 46 -3.11 -18.82 1.04
N VAL A 47 -1.84 -18.37 1.05
CA VAL A 47 -1.49 -16.97 1.30
C VAL A 47 -2.20 -16.04 0.30
N GLY A 48 -2.06 -16.31 -1.00
CA GLY A 48 -2.78 -15.52 -2.02
C GLY A 48 -4.30 -15.61 -1.87
N THR A 49 -4.82 -16.79 -1.56
CA THR A 49 -6.27 -17.01 -1.40
C THR A 49 -6.85 -16.22 -0.22
N VAL A 50 -6.15 -16.17 0.91
CA VAL A 50 -6.58 -15.39 2.08
C VAL A 50 -6.56 -13.90 1.79
N LEU A 51 -5.56 -13.41 1.06
CA LEU A 51 -5.51 -12.02 0.63
C LEU A 51 -6.74 -11.67 -0.22
N GLU A 52 -6.97 -12.42 -1.30
CA GLU A 52 -8.08 -12.18 -2.23
C GLU A 52 -9.45 -12.35 -1.56
N ALA A 53 -9.61 -13.38 -0.72
CA ALA A 53 -10.84 -13.56 0.05
C ALA A 53 -11.10 -12.40 1.00
N THR A 54 -10.04 -11.86 1.63
CA THR A 54 -10.16 -10.66 2.46
C THR A 54 -10.57 -9.46 1.62
N CYS A 55 -9.93 -9.24 0.47
CA CYS A 55 -10.30 -8.16 -0.43
C CYS A 55 -11.78 -8.24 -0.82
N LEU A 56 -12.23 -9.40 -1.31
CA LEU A 56 -13.62 -9.63 -1.70
C LEU A 56 -14.62 -9.32 -0.58
N LEU A 57 -14.31 -9.70 0.66
CA LEU A 57 -15.19 -9.50 1.81
C LEU A 57 -15.25 -8.03 2.26
N PHE A 58 -14.14 -7.30 2.13
CA PHE A 58 -14.01 -5.95 2.68
C PHE A 58 -14.21 -4.84 1.65
N GLU A 59 -14.15 -5.12 0.35
CA GLU A 59 -14.26 -4.10 -0.71
C GLU A 59 -15.57 -3.31 -0.66
N ILE A 60 -16.71 -3.96 -0.40
CA ILE A 60 -17.99 -3.26 -0.25
C ILE A 60 -18.02 -2.44 1.05
N PRO A 61 -17.71 -3.00 2.25
CA PRO A 61 -17.64 -2.22 3.48
C PRO A 61 -16.68 -1.02 3.42
N THR A 62 -15.47 -1.19 2.90
CA THR A 62 -14.46 -0.12 2.84
C THR A 62 -14.83 0.94 1.81
N GLY A 63 -15.42 0.55 0.68
CA GLY A 63 -15.97 1.49 -0.29
C GLY A 63 -17.06 2.38 0.32
N ILE A 64 -18.00 1.80 1.08
CA ILE A 64 -19.02 2.57 1.81
C ILE A 64 -18.34 3.55 2.79
N VAL A 65 -17.30 3.12 3.50
CA VAL A 65 -16.58 4.01 4.43
C VAL A 65 -15.92 5.17 3.68
N ALA A 66 -15.26 4.89 2.55
CA ALA A 66 -14.59 5.89 1.74
C ALA A 66 -15.57 6.97 1.22
N ASP A 67 -16.71 6.54 0.69
CA ASP A 67 -17.69 7.45 0.09
C ASP A 67 -18.59 8.15 1.11
N THR A 68 -18.82 7.56 2.29
CA THR A 68 -19.72 8.16 3.30
C THR A 68 -18.97 9.08 4.28
N TYR A 69 -17.75 8.70 4.68
CA TYR A 69 -17.04 9.39 5.75
C TYR A 69 -15.95 10.34 5.24
N SER A 70 -14.98 9.82 4.47
CA SER A 70 -13.85 10.56 3.92
C SER A 70 -12.98 9.66 3.07
N ARG A 71 -12.76 10.04 1.81
CA ARG A 71 -11.83 9.35 0.89
C ARG A 71 -10.39 9.52 1.36
N ARG A 72 -10.02 10.69 1.86
CA ARG A 72 -8.68 10.93 2.45
C ARG A 72 -8.41 9.99 3.63
N LEU A 73 -9.37 9.87 4.55
CA LEU A 73 -9.22 9.00 5.72
C LEU A 73 -9.07 7.54 5.29
N SER A 74 -9.86 7.11 4.30
CA SER A 74 -9.76 5.78 3.70
C SER A 74 -8.35 5.49 3.20
N VAL A 75 -7.78 6.39 2.38
CA VAL A 75 -6.42 6.23 1.84
C VAL A 75 -5.37 6.17 2.96
N ILE A 76 -5.46 7.04 3.97
CA ILE A 76 -4.51 7.05 5.10
C ILE A 76 -4.58 5.75 5.89
N ILE A 77 -5.78 5.30 6.27
CA ILE A 77 -5.97 4.05 7.03
C ILE A 77 -5.46 2.88 6.21
N GLY A 78 -5.82 2.82 4.92
CA GLY A 78 -5.38 1.77 4.02
C GLY A 78 -3.86 1.68 3.91
N THR A 79 -3.20 2.83 3.69
CA THR A 79 -1.74 2.92 3.60
C THR A 79 -1.04 2.42 4.87
N VAL A 80 -1.56 2.79 6.05
CA VAL A 80 -1.02 2.34 7.35
C VAL A 80 -1.25 0.84 7.55
N LEU A 81 -2.43 0.31 7.21
CA LEU A 81 -2.74 -1.11 7.32
C LEU A 81 -1.88 -1.97 6.38
N ILE A 82 -1.65 -1.53 5.14
CA ILE A 82 -0.71 -2.19 4.21
C ILE A 82 0.68 -2.30 4.87
N GLY A 83 1.20 -1.20 5.41
CA GLY A 83 2.48 -1.19 6.10
C GLY A 83 2.53 -2.09 7.34
N ALA A 84 1.47 -2.08 8.16
CA ALA A 84 1.33 -2.97 9.31
C ALA A 84 1.29 -4.46 8.89
N GLY A 85 0.61 -4.78 7.79
CA GLY A 85 0.60 -6.12 7.21
C GLY A 85 2.01 -6.58 6.81
N PHE A 86 2.77 -5.72 6.13
CA PHE A 86 4.15 -6.05 5.75
C PHE A 86 5.08 -6.25 6.95
N MET A 87 4.94 -5.40 7.97
CA MET A 87 5.70 -5.57 9.22
C MET A 87 5.34 -6.86 9.94
N LEU A 88 4.05 -7.21 9.98
CA LEU A 88 3.57 -8.44 10.59
C LEU A 88 4.08 -9.68 9.86
N GLU A 89 4.13 -9.63 8.53
CA GLU A 89 4.71 -10.71 7.72
C GLU A 89 6.20 -10.88 8.01
N GLY A 90 6.96 -9.77 8.10
CA GLY A 90 8.39 -9.80 8.41
C GLY A 90 8.74 -10.07 9.88
N ALA A 91 7.77 -10.10 10.81
CA ALA A 91 8.04 -10.25 12.24
C ALA A 91 8.40 -11.67 12.64
N PHE A 92 7.66 -12.66 12.11
CA PHE A 92 7.87 -14.07 12.42
C PHE A 92 7.66 -14.93 11.16
N PRO A 93 8.62 -15.80 10.80
CA PRO A 93 8.53 -16.64 9.60
C PRO A 93 7.68 -17.89 9.86
N VAL A 94 6.41 -17.71 10.20
CA VAL A 94 5.47 -18.82 10.42
C VAL A 94 4.18 -18.60 9.64
N LEU A 95 3.55 -19.69 9.18
CA LEU A 95 2.34 -19.60 8.34
C LEU A 95 1.26 -18.70 8.96
N PHE A 96 0.99 -18.86 10.25
CA PHE A 96 -0.08 -18.13 10.91
C PHE A 96 0.11 -16.60 10.85
N THR A 97 1.32 -16.10 11.09
CA THR A 97 1.60 -14.66 11.03
C THR A 97 1.54 -14.13 9.61
N ILE A 98 1.99 -14.91 8.63
CA ILE A 98 1.89 -14.56 7.21
C ILE A 98 0.43 -14.48 6.76
N LEU A 99 -0.43 -15.41 7.18
CA LEU A 99 -1.87 -15.37 6.87
C LEU A 99 -2.56 -14.18 7.55
N LEU A 100 -2.25 -13.90 8.82
CA LEU A 100 -2.77 -12.73 9.52
C LEU A 100 -2.33 -11.43 8.83
N ALA A 101 -1.08 -11.39 8.35
CA ALA A 101 -0.58 -10.28 7.55
C ALA A 101 -1.35 -10.09 6.25
N GLN A 102 -1.77 -11.17 5.56
CA GLN A 102 -2.61 -11.05 4.36
C GLN A 102 -3.99 -10.47 4.67
N VAL A 103 -4.57 -10.80 5.83
CA VAL A 103 -5.85 -10.20 6.26
C VAL A 103 -5.68 -8.69 6.51
N VAL A 104 -4.65 -8.30 7.28
CA VAL A 104 -4.38 -6.89 7.56
C VAL A 104 -4.08 -6.11 6.28
N TRP A 105 -3.25 -6.68 5.39
CA TRP A 105 -2.94 -6.10 4.10
C TRP A 105 -4.16 -6.01 3.20
N GLY A 106 -4.96 -7.08 3.08
CA GLY A 106 -6.17 -7.10 2.24
C GLY A 106 -7.19 -6.02 2.65
N ILE A 107 -7.44 -5.87 3.95
CA ILE A 107 -8.29 -4.77 4.45
C ILE A 107 -7.68 -3.42 4.06
N GLY A 108 -6.37 -3.25 4.26
CA GLY A 108 -5.68 -2.02 3.87
C GLY A 108 -5.80 -1.70 2.38
N ALA A 109 -5.61 -2.71 1.52
CA ALA A 109 -5.73 -2.59 0.07
C ALA A 109 -7.14 -2.19 -0.37
N THR A 110 -8.18 -2.71 0.29
CA THR A 110 -9.57 -2.33 -0.01
C THR A 110 -9.94 -0.92 0.44
N PHE A 111 -9.23 -0.35 1.42
CA PHE A 111 -9.41 1.05 1.80
C PHE A 111 -8.73 2.03 0.82
N THR A 112 -7.65 1.61 0.17
CA THR A 112 -6.96 2.42 -0.86
C THR A 112 -7.63 2.27 -2.24
N SER A 113 -8.11 1.07 -2.55
CA SER A 113 -8.78 0.75 -3.82
C SER A 113 -9.97 1.67 -4.07
N GLY A 114 -10.00 2.33 -5.23
CA GLY A 114 -11.04 3.29 -5.63
C GLY A 114 -10.98 4.64 -4.90
N ALA A 115 -10.67 4.67 -3.60
CA ALA A 115 -10.60 5.89 -2.80
C ALA A 115 -9.52 6.86 -3.29
N GLU A 116 -8.34 6.36 -3.70
CA GLU A 116 -7.25 7.17 -4.22
C GLU A 116 -7.62 7.89 -5.53
N GLU A 117 -8.20 7.14 -6.47
CA GLU A 117 -8.59 7.64 -7.79
C GLU A 117 -9.75 8.63 -7.68
N ALA A 118 -10.74 8.30 -6.85
CA ALA A 118 -11.89 9.15 -6.61
C ALA A 118 -11.49 10.45 -5.89
N TRP A 119 -10.57 10.38 -4.93
CA TRP A 119 -10.04 11.56 -4.25
C TRP A 119 -9.34 12.53 -5.22
N ILE A 120 -8.43 12.04 -6.07
CA ILE A 120 -7.72 12.93 -7.00
C ILE A 120 -8.66 13.50 -8.08
N ALA A 121 -9.71 12.75 -8.44
CA ALA A 121 -10.78 13.22 -9.31
C ALA A 121 -11.56 14.38 -8.70
N ASP A 122 -11.93 14.29 -7.42
CA ASP A 122 -12.62 15.38 -6.73
C ASP A 122 -11.76 16.65 -6.64
N GLU A 123 -10.46 16.49 -6.36
CA GLU A 123 -9.58 17.65 -6.14
C GLU A 123 -9.13 18.34 -7.43
N MET A 124 -8.95 17.61 -8.53
CA MET A 124 -8.45 18.16 -9.80
C MET A 124 -9.54 18.36 -10.86
N GLY A 125 -10.74 17.79 -10.65
CA GLY A 125 -11.79 17.72 -11.66
C GLY A 125 -11.49 16.74 -12.79
N GLU A 126 -12.48 16.47 -13.63
CA GLU A 126 -12.39 15.47 -14.71
C GLU A 126 -11.49 15.91 -15.88
N THR A 127 -11.25 17.21 -16.04
CA THR A 127 -10.49 17.76 -17.17
C THR A 127 -8.99 17.59 -16.95
N GLY A 128 -8.39 16.64 -17.69
CA GLY A 128 -6.95 16.43 -17.67
C GLY A 128 -6.46 15.38 -16.65
N ILE A 129 -7.38 14.71 -15.95
CA ILE A 129 -7.05 13.65 -14.99
C ILE A 129 -6.29 12.47 -15.61
N GLY A 130 -6.58 12.15 -16.88
CA GLY A 130 -5.83 11.12 -17.60
C GLY A 130 -4.32 11.44 -17.71
N LYS A 131 -3.94 12.72 -17.81
CA LYS A 131 -2.52 13.11 -17.78
C LYS A 131 -1.92 12.96 -16.39
N VAL A 132 -2.71 13.19 -15.34
CA VAL A 132 -2.30 12.99 -13.95
C VAL A 132 -2.04 11.51 -13.68
N PHE A 133 -2.96 10.62 -14.06
CA PHE A 133 -2.76 9.17 -13.96
C PHE A 133 -1.55 8.68 -14.74
N MET A 134 -1.35 9.15 -15.98
CA MET A 134 -0.17 8.81 -16.77
C MET A 134 1.13 9.24 -16.08
N ARG A 135 1.17 10.46 -15.51
CA ARG A 135 2.34 10.95 -14.77
C ARG A 135 2.58 10.16 -13.49
N ALA A 136 1.52 9.85 -12.75
CA ALA A 136 1.59 9.05 -11.54
C ALA A 136 2.10 7.63 -11.82
N ALA A 137 1.62 6.99 -12.89
CA ALA A 137 2.10 5.70 -13.34
C ALA A 137 3.59 5.74 -13.71
N GLN A 138 4.06 6.79 -14.41
CA GLN A 138 5.49 6.98 -14.69
C GLN A 138 6.32 7.08 -13.41
N PHE A 139 5.91 7.94 -12.47
CA PHE A 139 6.58 8.07 -11.17
C PHE A 139 6.56 6.76 -10.38
N GLY A 140 5.45 6.03 -10.41
CA GLY A 140 5.32 4.70 -9.83
C GLY A 140 6.29 3.70 -10.44
N GLN A 141 6.43 3.67 -11.77
CA GLN A 141 7.37 2.79 -12.46
C GLN A 141 8.83 3.09 -12.08
N PHE A 142 9.20 4.38 -12.02
CA PHE A 142 10.53 4.79 -11.55
C PHE A 142 10.76 4.40 -10.09
N GLY A 143 9.76 4.62 -9.23
CA GLY A 143 9.78 4.21 -7.83
C GLY A 143 9.98 2.70 -7.70
N ALA A 144 9.22 1.91 -8.44
CA ALA A 144 9.32 0.46 -8.46
C ALA A 144 10.70 -0.04 -8.87
N LEU A 145 11.29 0.53 -9.92
CA LEU A 145 12.65 0.18 -10.36
C LEU A 145 13.69 0.44 -9.25
N ILE A 146 13.61 1.61 -8.60
CA ILE A 146 14.47 1.93 -7.46
C ILE A 146 14.21 0.95 -6.29
N GLY A 147 12.94 0.62 -6.04
CA GLY A 147 12.52 -0.31 -5.01
C GLY A 147 13.09 -1.71 -5.21
N ILE A 148 13.10 -2.23 -6.43
CA ILE A 148 13.70 -3.53 -6.78
C ILE A 148 15.20 -3.52 -6.46
N VAL A 149 15.93 -2.48 -6.88
CA VAL A 149 17.38 -2.37 -6.61
C VAL A 149 17.64 -2.25 -5.10
N ALA A 150 16.87 -1.42 -4.40
CA ALA A 150 16.96 -1.27 -2.95
C ALA A 150 16.64 -2.59 -2.22
N SER A 151 15.69 -3.37 -2.73
CA SER A 151 15.29 -4.65 -2.15
C SER A 151 16.46 -5.63 -2.10
N VAL A 152 17.27 -5.70 -3.16
CA VAL A 152 18.43 -6.58 -3.22
C VAL A 152 19.47 -6.19 -2.17
N ALA A 153 19.72 -4.88 -2.01
CA ALA A 153 20.67 -4.39 -1.00
C ALA A 153 20.21 -4.74 0.42
N ILE A 154 18.93 -4.53 0.76
CA ILE A 154 18.40 -4.80 2.10
C ILE A 154 18.29 -6.32 2.35
N ALA A 155 17.78 -7.07 1.37
CA ALA A 155 17.61 -8.52 1.45
C ALA A 155 18.94 -9.28 1.57
N SER A 156 20.03 -8.73 1.03
CA SER A 156 21.38 -9.31 1.19
C SER A 156 21.85 -9.39 2.64
N ILE A 157 21.29 -8.54 3.52
CA ILE A 157 21.55 -8.56 4.95
C ILE A 157 20.59 -9.53 5.63
N ASN A 158 19.29 -9.37 5.40
CA ASN A 158 18.25 -10.21 5.96
C ASN A 158 16.91 -10.01 5.21
N LEU A 159 16.23 -11.12 4.87
CA LEU A 159 14.95 -11.07 4.16
C LEU A 159 13.85 -10.41 4.99
N SER A 160 13.75 -10.74 6.28
CA SER A 160 12.78 -10.15 7.23
C SER A 160 12.97 -8.63 7.36
N LEU A 161 14.22 -8.14 7.35
CA LEU A 161 14.49 -6.69 7.40
C LEU A 161 13.91 -5.95 6.20
N ALA A 162 13.93 -6.53 5.00
CA ALA A 162 13.34 -5.89 3.82
C ALA A 162 11.82 -5.70 3.98
N LEU A 163 11.13 -6.70 4.53
CA LEU A 163 9.69 -6.64 4.82
C LEU A 163 9.39 -5.60 5.91
N LEU A 164 10.14 -5.61 7.01
CA LEU A 164 9.98 -4.66 8.13
C LEU A 164 10.24 -3.21 7.69
N VAL A 165 11.30 -2.98 6.91
CA VAL A 165 11.65 -1.64 6.40
C VAL A 165 10.59 -1.15 5.42
N SER A 166 10.16 -1.99 4.47
CA SER A 166 9.07 -1.62 3.55
C SER A 166 7.78 -1.27 4.30
N GLY A 167 7.39 -2.09 5.28
CA GLY A 167 6.21 -1.84 6.10
C GLY A 167 6.31 -0.55 6.93
N ALA A 168 7.45 -0.30 7.56
CA ALA A 168 7.70 0.94 8.29
C ALA A 168 7.66 2.17 7.38
N LEU A 169 8.19 2.07 6.16
CA LEU A 169 8.13 3.14 5.15
C LEU A 169 6.69 3.41 4.69
N PHE A 170 5.86 2.37 4.52
CA PHE A 170 4.42 2.52 4.26
C PHE A 170 3.68 3.20 5.41
N VAL A 171 3.94 2.81 6.67
CA VAL A 171 3.35 3.49 7.83
C VAL A 171 3.79 4.96 7.89
N ALA A 172 5.07 5.23 7.63
CA ALA A 172 5.58 6.61 7.56
C ALA A 172 4.91 7.41 6.42
N LEU A 173 4.65 6.79 5.27
CA LEU A 173 3.90 7.40 4.18
C LEU A 173 2.46 7.72 4.60
N GLY A 174 1.76 6.79 5.25
CA GLY A 174 0.41 7.03 5.77
C GLY A 174 0.37 8.19 6.77
N ILE A 175 1.33 8.24 7.70
CA ILE A 175 1.49 9.35 8.66
C ILE A 175 1.77 10.67 7.91
N PHE A 176 2.65 10.66 6.92
CA PHE A 176 2.95 11.83 6.09
C PHE A 176 1.69 12.33 5.36
N LEU A 177 0.93 11.44 4.73
CA LEU A 177 -0.34 11.76 4.07
C LEU A 177 -1.36 12.34 5.06
N ALA A 178 -1.38 11.89 6.31
CA ALA A 178 -2.25 12.45 7.34
C ALA A 178 -1.99 13.95 7.58
N PHE A 179 -0.77 14.44 7.41
CA PHE A 179 -0.47 15.88 7.56
C PHE A 179 -0.62 16.67 6.26
N VAL A 180 -0.43 16.02 5.12
CA VAL A 180 -0.18 16.71 3.84
C VAL A 180 -1.35 16.63 2.87
N MET A 181 -2.12 15.54 2.91
CA MET A 181 -3.18 15.26 1.95
C MET A 181 -4.36 16.24 2.12
N PRO A 182 -4.75 16.98 1.07
CA PRO A 182 -5.94 17.82 1.11
C PRO A 182 -7.22 16.99 0.98
N GLU A 183 -8.33 17.62 1.36
CA GLU A 183 -9.69 17.11 1.14
C GLU A 183 -10.57 18.35 1.22
N THR A 184 -10.80 18.96 0.07
CA THR A 184 -11.46 20.26 -0.09
C THR A 184 -12.78 20.15 -0.84
N ASN A 185 -12.90 19.17 -1.75
CA ASN A 185 -14.07 19.00 -2.62
C ASN A 185 -14.92 17.77 -2.29
N PHE A 186 -14.70 17.11 -1.15
CA PHE A 186 -15.46 15.93 -0.77
C PHE A 186 -16.94 16.26 -0.54
N THR A 187 -17.83 15.62 -1.30
CA THR A 187 -19.29 15.70 -1.14
C THR A 187 -19.82 14.34 -0.66
N ARG A 188 -20.71 14.38 0.34
CA ARG A 188 -21.34 13.18 0.92
C ARG A 188 -22.54 12.72 0.11
#